data_AF-A0A229UI14-F1
#
_entry.id   AF-A0A229UI14-F1
#
_cell.length_a   1.000
_cell.length_b   1.000
_cell.length_c   1.000
_cell.angle_alpha   90.00
_cell.angle_beta   90.00
_cell.angle_gamma   90.00
#
_symmetry.space_group_name_H-M   'P 1'
#
loop_
_entity.id
_entity.type
_entity.pdbx_description
1 polymer ?
#
loop_
_entity_poly.entity_id
_entity_poly.type
_entity_poly.pdbx_seq_one_letter_code
_entity_poly.pdbx_strand_id
1 'polypeptide(L)'
;MRNRWVGGMLLACCFFMLEDRCTAEASSIGDRAGEVVSTDIAAYVNGKLVPSMNIAGETAIAAEDLREIGFDVAWSPRARTLRIEPKAAGEQATAESASRKDPDGLPIGTYLKDVLYTDIQAYYGDTPLRSFNIDGRTAIVLNDLDVFGTVTWSEAERTIRFQSKPHAGEGTREAWREAGADLVLRTVKDVNLTFDFREEGQFYEEEKVGFGEDGLPYMKLDFFADKFGFTKFQDTGGKSIRLSDGLYSFSIQPGSKQADTYWGGQAMETYELIFPPKMKDGEIYLYSIDLERMFGYIGKWNQNTRNLWIRYTSYDVKDYGFPTQEDSDKLTVRAAATEPPWDFSLNGGMALKLDNDGIFGNLISAMQKTGDKGERVSWMEAPIRLHLGNNGIHAELVQGNRILYSASYPVQTNYKAVPLSVNIPGFKLDQSEEGYIKTNASNLTLTGNTTSSFAFTVAKFEDGHGFVPFTSQDLVGVNDGTFRMALSLSKGSGLYQVQLFSPVATPRGPGYSSEGYFYVMLLQS
;
A
#
# COMPACT_ATOMS: atom_id res chain seq x y z
N MET A 1 -55.24 67.17 -2.68
CA MET A 1 -54.55 68.28 -1.98
C MET A 1 -53.88 67.73 -0.72
N ARG A 2 -52.61 68.09 -0.52
CA ARG A 2 -51.87 68.25 0.76
C ARG A 2 -52.07 67.24 1.91
N ASN A 3 -51.02 66.45 2.13
CA ASN A 3 -50.04 66.57 3.23
C ASN A 3 -50.47 66.50 4.73
N ARG A 4 -49.80 65.56 5.44
CA ARG A 4 -49.15 65.61 6.79
C ARG A 4 -49.78 64.80 7.95
N TRP A 5 -49.12 63.69 8.33
CA TRP A 5 -48.24 63.50 9.53
C TRP A 5 -48.56 64.42 10.74
N VAL A 6 -48.72 64.02 12.01
CA VAL A 6 -48.06 63.04 12.92
C VAL A 6 -48.91 62.88 14.22
N GLY A 7 -48.82 61.74 14.91
CA GLY A 7 -48.65 61.77 16.38
C GLY A 7 -49.29 60.70 17.27
N GLY A 8 -48.52 59.63 17.56
CA GLY A 8 -48.37 58.93 18.86
C GLY A 8 -49.56 58.14 19.43
N MET A 9 -49.43 57.07 20.22
CA MET A 9 -48.35 56.20 20.74
C MET A 9 -49.07 55.12 21.61
N LEU A 10 -48.39 53.99 21.90
CA LEU A 10 -48.68 52.95 22.93
C LEU A 10 -49.67 51.83 22.53
N LEU A 11 -49.22 50.58 22.30
CA LEU A 11 -48.79 49.49 23.23
C LEU A 11 -49.95 48.44 23.24
N ALA A 12 -49.80 47.11 23.23
CA ALA A 12 -48.67 46.20 23.35
C ALA A 12 -49.14 44.78 22.93
N CYS A 13 -48.17 43.88 22.74
CA CYS A 13 -48.25 42.43 22.95
C CYS A 13 -49.00 41.56 21.91
N CYS A 14 -48.27 41.11 20.88
CA CYS A 14 -48.45 39.78 20.31
C CYS A 14 -47.11 39.02 20.35
N PHE A 15 -47.19 37.81 20.91
CA PHE A 15 -46.12 36.83 21.06
C PHE A 15 -45.43 36.53 19.72
N PHE A 16 -44.10 36.73 19.65
CA PHE A 16 -43.26 36.00 18.71
C PHE A 16 -42.67 34.81 19.45
N MET A 17 -43.23 33.62 19.23
CA MET A 17 -42.52 32.36 19.43
C MET A 17 -41.46 32.30 18.34
N LEU A 18 -40.20 32.64 18.65
CA LEU A 18 -39.08 32.23 17.81
C LEU A 18 -38.90 30.72 18.04
N GLU A 19 -39.24 29.94 17.02
CA GLU A 19 -38.75 28.58 16.87
C GLU A 19 -37.23 28.67 16.63
N ASP A 20 -36.44 28.35 17.65
CA ASP A 20 -35.03 28.04 17.48
C ASP A 20 -34.91 26.80 16.60
N ARG A 21 -34.76 27.01 15.29
CA ARG A 21 -34.24 25.99 14.40
C ARG A 21 -32.76 25.83 14.72
N CYS A 22 -32.46 24.90 15.62
CA CYS A 22 -31.12 24.38 15.77
C CYS A 22 -30.75 23.68 14.44
N THR A 23 -30.07 24.40 13.55
CA THR A 23 -29.38 23.79 12.41
C THR A 23 -28.16 23.08 12.96
N ALA A 24 -28.22 21.75 13.08
CA ALA A 24 -27.02 20.95 13.25
C ALA A 24 -26.14 21.14 12.00
N GLU A 25 -24.97 21.75 12.16
CA GLU A 25 -23.98 21.83 11.09
C GLU A 25 -23.58 20.40 10.69
N ALA A 26 -23.61 20.10 9.39
CA ALA A 26 -23.14 18.83 8.89
C ALA A 26 -21.61 18.78 9.03
N SER A 27 -21.09 17.77 9.74
CA SER A 27 -19.65 17.57 9.91
C SER A 27 -18.97 17.32 8.56
N SER A 28 -17.85 18.00 8.33
CA SER A 28 -16.96 17.82 7.19
C SER A 28 -15.89 16.77 7.50
N ILE A 29 -15.37 16.11 6.46
CA ILE A 29 -14.26 15.16 6.60
C ILE A 29 -13.07 15.86 7.26
N GLY A 30 -12.54 15.27 8.33
CA GLY A 30 -11.43 15.85 9.09
C GLY A 30 -11.86 16.74 10.26
N ASP A 31 -13.16 17.01 10.43
CA ASP A 31 -13.65 17.70 11.63
C ASP A 31 -13.44 16.84 12.87
N ARG A 32 -13.15 17.47 14.01
CA ARG A 32 -13.01 16.77 15.29
C ARG A 32 -14.35 16.15 15.69
N ALA A 33 -14.40 14.82 15.73
CA ALA A 33 -15.57 14.03 16.14
C ALA A 33 -15.46 13.49 17.59
N GLY A 34 -14.26 13.51 18.17
CA GLY A 34 -14.03 13.05 19.54
C GLY A 34 -12.55 13.05 19.91
N GLU A 35 -12.20 12.28 20.94
CA GLU A 35 -10.82 12.13 21.39
C GLU A 35 -10.52 10.67 21.77
N VAL A 36 -9.26 10.31 21.58
CA VAL A 36 -8.65 9.07 22.03
C VAL A 36 -7.93 9.35 23.33
N VAL A 37 -8.20 8.53 24.35
CA VAL A 37 -7.51 8.62 25.64
C VAL A 37 -6.76 7.33 25.97
N SER A 38 -5.71 7.46 26.78
CA SER A 38 -4.92 6.33 27.27
C SER A 38 -5.78 5.40 28.12
N THR A 39 -5.54 4.10 27.95
CA THR A 39 -6.20 3.04 28.71
C THR A 39 -5.19 2.00 29.15
N ASP A 40 -5.42 1.44 30.33
CA ASP A 40 -4.71 0.28 30.88
C ASP A 40 -5.35 -1.04 30.43
N ILE A 41 -6.43 -0.98 29.64
CA ILE A 41 -7.07 -2.16 29.07
C ILE A 41 -6.16 -2.80 28.01
N ALA A 42 -5.90 -4.10 28.15
CA ALA A 42 -5.24 -4.90 27.14
C ALA A 42 -6.28 -5.61 26.24
N ALA A 43 -6.21 -5.34 24.93
CA ALA A 43 -7.05 -6.00 23.95
C ALA A 43 -6.37 -7.20 23.32
N TYR A 44 -7.09 -8.31 23.22
CA TYR A 44 -6.64 -9.50 22.53
C TYR A 44 -7.61 -9.86 21.40
N VAL A 45 -7.07 -10.17 20.23
CA VAL A 45 -7.83 -10.73 19.12
C VAL A 45 -7.21 -12.07 18.75
N ASN A 46 -8.01 -13.14 18.73
CA ASN A 46 -7.55 -14.50 18.47
C ASN A 46 -6.28 -14.85 19.28
N GLY A 47 -6.29 -14.52 20.57
CA GLY A 47 -5.17 -14.76 21.50
C GLY A 47 -3.98 -13.80 21.38
N LYS A 48 -3.85 -12.99 20.33
CA LYS A 48 -2.75 -12.02 20.18
C LYS A 48 -3.09 -10.67 20.77
N LEU A 49 -2.14 -10.07 21.48
CA LEU A 49 -2.25 -8.70 21.98
C LEU A 49 -2.26 -7.71 20.80
N VAL A 50 -3.20 -6.77 20.81
CA VAL A 50 -3.34 -5.72 19.79
C VAL A 50 -3.26 -4.35 20.44
N PRO A 51 -2.60 -3.35 19.84
CA PRO A 51 -2.69 -1.97 20.29
C PRO A 51 -4.15 -1.52 20.39
N SER A 52 -4.56 -1.12 21.59
CA SER A 52 -5.92 -0.66 21.86
C SER A 52 -5.95 0.75 22.41
N MET A 53 -7.10 1.38 22.25
CA MET A 53 -7.35 2.72 22.70
C MET A 53 -8.78 2.87 23.22
N ASN A 54 -9.07 3.92 23.98
CA ASN A 54 -10.43 4.22 24.40
C ASN A 54 -11.00 5.35 23.55
N ILE A 55 -12.17 5.10 22.94
CA ILE A 55 -12.94 6.08 22.18
C ILE A 55 -14.35 6.09 22.76
N ALA A 56 -14.78 7.24 23.27
CA ALA A 56 -16.10 7.42 23.87
C ALA A 56 -16.46 6.37 24.96
N GLY A 57 -15.47 5.91 25.73
CA GLY A 57 -15.65 4.91 26.79
C GLY A 57 -15.54 3.47 26.33
N GLU A 58 -15.44 3.19 25.03
CA GLU A 58 -15.34 1.84 24.47
C GLU A 58 -13.91 1.50 24.05
N THR A 59 -13.53 0.22 24.12
CA THR A 59 -12.22 -0.22 23.64
C THR A 59 -12.25 -0.41 22.13
N ALA A 60 -11.41 0.35 21.45
CA ALA A 60 -11.23 0.32 20.01
C ALA A 60 -9.82 -0.15 19.64
N ILE A 61 -9.70 -0.69 18.43
CA ILE A 61 -8.44 -1.10 17.80
C ILE A 61 -8.38 -0.53 16.37
N ALA A 62 -7.18 -0.38 15.82
CA ALA A 62 -7.05 -0.10 14.40
C ALA A 62 -7.34 -1.39 13.60
N ALA A 63 -8.27 -1.32 12.64
CA ALA A 63 -8.70 -2.48 11.87
C ALA A 63 -7.55 -3.07 11.05
N GLU A 64 -6.60 -2.26 10.58
CA GLU A 64 -5.45 -2.73 9.80
C GLU A 64 -4.50 -3.62 10.63
N ASP A 65 -4.47 -3.49 11.97
CA ASP A 65 -3.67 -4.38 12.83
C ASP A 65 -4.16 -5.84 12.78
N LEU A 66 -5.40 -6.08 12.33
CA LEU A 66 -5.94 -7.42 12.17
C LEU A 66 -5.29 -8.21 11.01
N ARG A 67 -4.59 -7.55 10.08
CA ARG A 67 -3.89 -8.19 8.94
C ARG A 67 -2.89 -9.27 9.39
N GLU A 68 -2.27 -9.08 10.55
CA GLU A 68 -1.27 -9.99 11.14
C GLU A 68 -1.87 -11.04 12.10
N ILE A 69 -3.20 -11.03 12.27
CA ILE A 69 -3.92 -11.73 13.34
C ILE A 69 -5.09 -12.56 12.78
N GLY A 70 -4.88 -13.18 11.62
CA GLY A 70 -5.82 -14.14 11.05
C GLY A 70 -7.00 -13.51 10.31
N PHE A 71 -6.85 -12.28 9.82
CA PHE A 71 -7.83 -11.61 8.95
C PHE A 71 -7.16 -11.13 7.66
N ASP A 72 -7.92 -11.07 6.58
CA ASP A 72 -7.64 -10.25 5.42
C ASP A 72 -8.36 -8.91 5.61
N VAL A 73 -7.61 -7.80 5.55
CA VAL A 73 -8.16 -6.46 5.70
C VAL A 73 -7.82 -5.63 4.48
N ALA A 74 -8.83 -5.28 3.70
CA ALA A 74 -8.69 -4.56 2.44
C ALA A 74 -9.21 -3.13 2.57
N TRP A 75 -8.36 -2.14 2.30
CA TRP A 75 -8.74 -0.75 2.11
C TRP A 75 -9.00 -0.47 0.62
N SER A 76 -10.14 0.13 0.29
CA SER A 76 -10.46 0.63 -1.05
C SER A 76 -10.62 2.16 -1.00
N PRO A 77 -9.67 2.93 -1.55
CA PRO A 77 -9.75 4.39 -1.56
C PRO A 77 -10.86 4.90 -2.48
N ARG A 78 -11.18 4.17 -3.56
CA ARG A 78 -12.23 4.56 -4.51
C ARG A 78 -13.62 4.36 -3.90
N ALA A 79 -13.86 3.22 -3.24
CA ALA A 79 -15.13 2.96 -2.58
C ALA A 79 -15.24 3.65 -1.21
N ARG A 80 -14.12 4.11 -0.65
CA ARG A 80 -14.00 4.62 0.72
C ARG A 80 -14.48 3.60 1.75
N THR A 81 -14.10 2.34 1.55
CA THR A 81 -14.48 1.24 2.43
C THR A 81 -13.28 0.45 2.90
N LEU A 82 -13.30 0.01 4.15
CA LEU A 82 -12.39 -1.00 4.69
C LEU A 82 -13.18 -2.28 4.97
N ARG A 83 -12.72 -3.43 4.46
CA ARG A 83 -13.37 -4.72 4.64
C ARG A 83 -12.49 -5.68 5.42
N ILE A 84 -13.07 -6.35 6.40
CA ILE A 84 -12.42 -7.35 7.26
C ILE A 84 -13.06 -8.69 6.98
N GLU A 85 -12.23 -9.67 6.63
CA GLU A 85 -12.64 -11.05 6.40
C GLU A 85 -11.78 -11.99 7.26
N PRO A 86 -12.38 -12.90 8.05
CA PRO A 86 -11.60 -13.89 8.79
C PRO A 86 -10.93 -14.88 7.83
N LYS A 87 -9.65 -15.19 8.07
CA LYS A 87 -8.95 -16.27 7.36
C LYS A 87 -9.50 -17.64 7.77
N ALA A 88 -9.18 -18.66 6.96
CA ALA A 88 -9.54 -20.05 7.26
C ALA A 88 -8.97 -20.49 8.62
N ALA A 89 -9.61 -21.47 9.26
CA ALA A 89 -9.28 -21.91 10.63
C ALA A 89 -7.80 -22.25 10.86
N GLY A 90 -7.10 -22.78 9.86
CA GLY A 90 -5.67 -23.13 9.95
C GLY A 90 -4.70 -21.94 9.83
N GLU A 91 -5.19 -20.75 9.48
CA GLU A 91 -4.42 -19.52 9.29
C GLU A 91 -4.71 -18.47 10.37
N GLN A 92 -5.58 -18.79 11.33
CA GLN A 92 -5.82 -17.95 12.49
C GLN A 92 -4.69 -18.11 13.49
N ALA A 93 -4.23 -17.01 14.06
CA ALA A 93 -3.35 -17.08 15.22
C ALA A 93 -4.12 -17.75 16.38
N THR A 94 -3.54 -18.77 16.99
CA THR A 94 -4.12 -19.44 18.17
C THR A 94 -3.18 -19.46 19.37
N ALA A 95 -1.95 -18.96 19.21
CA ALA A 95 -0.99 -18.85 20.29
C ALA A 95 -1.21 -17.55 21.04
N GLU A 96 -1.43 -17.64 22.36
CA GLU A 96 -1.55 -16.47 23.22
C GLU A 96 -0.21 -15.73 23.30
N SER A 97 -0.22 -14.43 23.00
CA SER A 97 0.92 -13.57 23.31
C SER A 97 1.04 -13.39 24.82
N ALA A 98 2.27 -13.28 25.33
CA ALA A 98 2.51 -12.92 26.72
C ALA A 98 1.74 -11.65 27.12
N SER A 99 1.37 -11.54 28.41
CA SER A 99 0.68 -10.37 28.95
C SER A 99 1.42 -9.08 28.58
N ARG A 100 0.66 -8.01 28.27
CA ARG A 100 1.20 -6.66 28.09
C ARG A 100 2.07 -6.35 29.32
N LYS A 101 3.36 -6.09 29.12
CA LYS A 101 4.16 -5.33 30.11
C LYS A 101 3.55 -3.93 30.12
N ASP A 102 3.26 -3.39 31.30
CA ASP A 102 2.49 -2.17 31.52
C ASP A 102 2.67 -1.10 30.42
N PRO A 103 1.60 -0.39 30.00
CA PRO A 103 1.71 0.75 29.11
C PRO A 103 2.80 1.71 29.60
N ASP A 104 3.48 2.40 28.67
CA ASP A 104 4.48 3.43 28.94
C ASP A 104 3.99 4.52 29.92
N GLY A 105 3.92 4.26 31.22
CA GLY A 105 3.76 5.22 32.34
C GLY A 105 2.67 6.30 32.27
N LEU A 106 1.82 6.34 31.24
CA LEU A 106 0.85 7.43 31.04
C LEU A 106 -0.36 7.23 31.97
N PRO A 107 -0.77 8.26 32.73
CA PRO A 107 -1.99 8.20 33.52
C PRO A 107 -3.19 7.84 32.64
N ILE A 108 -4.09 6.99 33.13
CA ILE A 108 -5.32 6.60 32.43
C ILE A 108 -6.16 7.87 32.16
N GLY A 109 -6.77 7.95 30.97
CA GLY A 109 -7.56 9.12 30.55
C GLY A 109 -6.72 10.29 30.03
N THR A 110 -5.40 10.12 29.89
CA THR A 110 -4.55 11.11 29.23
C THR A 110 -4.96 11.20 27.78
N TYR A 111 -5.28 12.41 27.33
CA TYR A 111 -5.50 12.71 25.92
C TYR A 111 -4.30 12.25 25.08
N LEU A 112 -4.58 11.42 24.06
CA LEU A 112 -3.57 10.96 23.11
C LEU A 112 -3.69 11.70 21.79
N LYS A 113 -4.91 11.78 21.24
CA LYS A 113 -5.16 12.37 19.91
C LYS A 113 -6.64 12.59 19.64
N ASP A 114 -6.93 13.36 18.60
CA ASP A 114 -8.29 13.58 18.13
C ASP A 114 -8.82 12.40 17.34
N VAL A 115 -10.12 12.16 17.47
CA VAL A 115 -10.88 11.30 16.55
C VAL A 115 -11.49 12.21 15.51
N LEU A 116 -11.24 11.91 14.23
CA LEU A 116 -11.72 12.73 13.12
C LEU A 116 -12.94 12.10 12.47
N TYR A 117 -13.89 12.95 12.08
CA TYR A 117 -15.02 12.54 11.26
C TYR A 117 -14.49 12.04 9.91
N THR A 118 -15.04 10.90 9.47
CA THR A 118 -14.68 10.26 8.22
C THR A 118 -15.91 9.73 7.52
N ASP A 119 -15.86 9.78 6.20
CA ASP A 119 -16.79 9.10 5.29
C ASP A 119 -16.31 7.69 4.93
N ILE A 120 -15.28 7.17 5.61
CA ILE A 120 -14.84 5.78 5.50
C ILE A 120 -15.82 4.88 6.25
N GLN A 121 -16.34 3.87 5.55
CA GLN A 121 -17.20 2.85 6.13
C GLN A 121 -16.44 1.52 6.28
N ALA A 122 -16.29 1.04 7.52
CA ALA A 122 -15.75 -0.29 7.77
C ALA A 122 -16.84 -1.38 7.71
N TYR A 123 -16.46 -2.58 7.30
CA TYR A 123 -17.32 -3.77 7.26
C TYR A 123 -16.59 -5.00 7.79
N TYR A 124 -17.33 -5.87 8.50
CA TYR A 124 -16.94 -7.26 8.73
C TYR A 124 -17.81 -8.15 7.83
N GLY A 125 -17.20 -8.82 6.86
CA GLY A 125 -17.96 -9.37 5.74
C GLY A 125 -18.73 -8.28 5.01
N ASP A 126 -20.05 -8.43 4.94
CA ASP A 126 -20.98 -7.44 4.40
C ASP A 126 -21.71 -6.60 5.47
N THR A 127 -21.37 -6.78 6.74
CA THR A 127 -22.04 -6.06 7.84
C THR A 127 -21.27 -4.79 8.19
N PRO A 128 -21.90 -3.60 8.15
CA PRO A 128 -21.23 -2.36 8.51
C PRO A 128 -20.87 -2.33 9.99
N LEU A 129 -19.69 -1.81 10.31
CA LEU A 129 -19.21 -1.55 11.65
C LEU A 129 -19.19 -0.04 11.93
N ARG A 130 -19.25 0.35 13.21
CA ARG A 130 -18.87 1.72 13.59
C ARG A 130 -17.37 1.89 13.34
N SER A 131 -17.00 2.94 12.61
CA SER A 131 -15.62 3.24 12.29
C SER A 131 -15.28 4.71 12.49
N PHE A 132 -14.01 4.95 12.80
CA PHE A 132 -13.47 6.27 13.07
C PHE A 132 -12.12 6.44 12.35
N ASN A 133 -11.80 7.66 11.91
CA ASN A 133 -10.46 7.94 11.41
C ASN A 133 -9.56 8.47 12.53
N ILE A 134 -8.39 7.84 12.67
CA ILE A 134 -7.39 8.19 13.67
C ILE A 134 -6.04 8.14 13.00
N ASP A 135 -5.45 9.32 12.75
CA ASP A 135 -4.17 9.48 12.04
C ASP A 135 -4.13 8.74 10.69
N GLY A 136 -5.22 8.79 9.91
CA GLY A 136 -5.30 8.10 8.62
C GLY A 136 -5.57 6.60 8.71
N ARG A 137 -5.73 6.03 9.91
CA ARG A 137 -6.11 4.62 10.14
C ARG A 137 -7.58 4.50 10.51
N THR A 138 -8.17 3.35 10.22
CA THR A 138 -9.58 3.07 10.54
C THR A 138 -9.69 2.34 11.86
N ALA A 139 -10.22 2.97 12.89
CA ALA A 139 -10.50 2.32 14.17
C ALA A 139 -11.91 1.72 14.20
N ILE A 140 -12.04 0.55 14.83
CA ILE A 140 -13.30 -0.16 15.06
C ILE A 140 -13.44 -0.51 16.55
N VAL A 141 -14.68 -0.59 17.03
CA VAL A 141 -14.98 -0.96 18.42
C VAL A 141 -15.05 -2.48 18.56
N LEU A 142 -14.36 -3.05 19.55
CA LEU A 142 -14.33 -4.51 19.74
C LEU A 142 -15.70 -5.10 20.10
N ASN A 143 -16.51 -4.39 20.88
CA ASN A 143 -17.86 -4.83 21.25
C ASN A 143 -18.76 -5.07 20.02
N ASP A 144 -18.55 -4.32 18.93
CA ASP A 144 -19.33 -4.50 17.69
C ASP A 144 -19.02 -5.83 16.99
N LEU A 145 -17.94 -6.52 17.39
CA LEU A 145 -17.52 -7.78 16.81
C LEU A 145 -18.18 -9.02 17.44
N ASP A 146 -18.95 -8.86 18.53
CA ASP A 146 -19.53 -9.99 19.27
C ASP A 146 -20.46 -10.86 18.42
N VAL A 147 -21.15 -10.26 17.44
CA VAL A 147 -21.99 -11.01 16.49
C VAL A 147 -21.20 -11.99 15.60
N PHE A 148 -19.91 -11.71 15.36
CA PHE A 148 -19.02 -12.52 14.50
C PHE A 148 -18.15 -13.51 15.28
N GLY A 149 -18.29 -13.56 16.61
CA GLY A 149 -17.40 -14.33 17.46
C GLY A 149 -17.87 -14.36 18.91
N THR A 150 -16.93 -14.16 19.82
CA THR A 150 -17.19 -14.00 21.24
C THR A 150 -16.30 -12.90 21.78
N VAL A 151 -16.91 -11.86 22.33
CA VAL A 151 -16.23 -10.79 23.05
C VAL A 151 -16.36 -11.05 24.55
N THR A 152 -15.23 -11.13 25.26
CA THR A 152 -15.19 -11.32 26.71
C THR A 152 -14.44 -10.18 27.37
N TRP A 153 -15.07 -9.54 28.36
CA TRP A 153 -14.47 -8.53 29.22
C TRP A 153 -14.13 -9.13 30.59
N SER A 154 -12.91 -8.89 31.08
CA SER A 154 -12.47 -9.23 32.43
C SER A 154 -12.08 -7.95 33.16
N GLU A 155 -12.90 -7.55 34.13
CA GLU A 155 -12.62 -6.39 34.98
C GLU A 155 -11.38 -6.63 35.87
N ALA A 156 -11.23 -7.85 36.40
CA ALA A 156 -10.12 -8.22 37.28
C ALA A 156 -8.76 -8.17 36.57
N GLU A 157 -8.72 -8.60 35.31
CA GLU A 157 -7.49 -8.58 34.50
C GLU A 157 -7.33 -7.28 33.70
N ARG A 158 -8.38 -6.46 33.62
CA ARG A 158 -8.50 -5.33 32.70
C ARG A 158 -8.21 -5.74 31.25
N THR A 159 -8.80 -6.86 30.84
CA THR A 159 -8.63 -7.40 29.48
C THR A 159 -9.95 -7.47 28.73
N ILE A 160 -9.91 -7.14 27.44
CA ILE A 160 -10.99 -7.45 26.50
C ILE A 160 -10.45 -8.42 25.45
N ARG A 161 -11.21 -9.46 25.15
CA ARG A 161 -10.79 -10.52 24.22
C ARG A 161 -11.86 -10.75 23.18
N PHE A 162 -11.49 -10.74 21.90
CA PHE A 162 -12.34 -11.17 20.80
C PHE A 162 -11.77 -12.47 20.21
N GLN A 163 -12.58 -13.52 20.20
CA GLN A 163 -12.31 -14.75 19.46
C GLN A 163 -13.26 -14.83 18.27
N SER A 164 -12.75 -14.75 17.05
CA SER A 164 -13.60 -14.83 15.86
C SER A 164 -14.09 -16.26 15.63
N LYS A 165 -15.29 -16.38 15.04
CA LYS A 165 -15.70 -17.65 14.42
C LYS A 165 -14.80 -17.88 13.21
N PRO A 166 -14.22 -19.08 13.04
CA PRO A 166 -13.51 -19.41 11.81
C PRO A 166 -14.43 -19.25 10.61
N HIS A 167 -13.86 -18.84 9.48
CA HIS A 167 -14.63 -18.81 8.25
C HIS A 167 -15.09 -20.23 7.89
N ALA A 168 -16.41 -20.45 7.80
CA ALA A 168 -17.00 -21.69 7.32
C ALA A 168 -16.80 -21.75 5.80
N GLY A 169 -15.72 -22.39 5.35
CA GLY A 169 -15.37 -22.48 3.93
C GLY A 169 -16.48 -23.09 3.06
N GLU A 170 -16.47 -22.71 1.78
CA GLU A 170 -17.37 -23.08 0.68
C GLU A 170 -18.64 -22.23 0.51
N GLY A 171 -18.47 -20.92 0.33
CA GLY A 171 -19.53 -20.06 -0.19
C GLY A 171 -18.97 -18.82 -0.86
N THR A 172 -19.08 -18.75 -2.20
CA THR A 172 -18.81 -17.57 -3.04
C THR A 172 -17.54 -16.78 -2.69
N ARG A 173 -16.40 -17.40 -2.95
CA ARG A 173 -15.13 -16.69 -3.08
C ARG A 173 -15.23 -15.75 -4.28
N GLU A 174 -15.58 -14.47 -4.07
CA GLU A 174 -14.86 -13.46 -4.83
C GLU A 174 -13.39 -13.68 -4.45
N ALA A 175 -12.51 -13.85 -5.43
CA ALA A 175 -11.10 -14.08 -5.19
C ALA A 175 -10.47 -12.78 -4.64
N TRP A 176 -10.75 -12.41 -3.38
CA TRP A 176 -10.45 -11.09 -2.82
C TRP A 176 -8.95 -10.78 -2.87
N ARG A 177 -8.11 -11.72 -2.43
CA ARG A 177 -6.65 -11.66 -2.55
C ARG A 177 -6.18 -12.71 -3.56
N GLU A 178 -5.93 -12.28 -4.80
CA GLU A 178 -5.31 -13.16 -5.79
C GLU A 178 -3.94 -13.59 -5.26
N ALA A 179 -3.72 -14.89 -5.07
CA ALA A 179 -2.44 -15.55 -4.73
C ALA A 179 -1.48 -14.80 -3.77
N GLY A 180 -2.00 -14.09 -2.76
CA GLY A 180 -1.17 -13.38 -1.79
C GLY A 180 -0.65 -12.00 -2.24
N ALA A 181 -1.25 -11.37 -3.26
CA ALA A 181 -0.94 -9.99 -3.64
C ALA A 181 -1.24 -9.01 -2.51
N ASP A 182 -0.41 -7.98 -2.36
CA ASP A 182 -0.58 -6.89 -1.38
C ASP A 182 -1.52 -5.82 -1.93
N LEU A 183 -1.49 -5.61 -3.26
CA LEU A 183 -2.39 -4.70 -3.97
C LEU A 183 -3.16 -5.47 -5.05
N VAL A 184 -4.49 -5.40 -5.04
CA VAL A 184 -5.35 -6.06 -6.03
C VAL A 184 -6.18 -5.05 -6.78
N LEU A 185 -6.01 -4.99 -8.10
CA LEU A 185 -6.72 -4.09 -8.98
C LEU A 185 -7.89 -4.80 -9.66
N ARG A 186 -9.09 -4.26 -9.48
CA ARG A 186 -10.33 -4.73 -10.11
C ARG A 186 -10.84 -3.68 -11.08
N THR A 187 -11.09 -4.08 -12.33
CA THR A 187 -11.68 -3.17 -13.31
C THR A 187 -13.07 -2.73 -12.86
N VAL A 188 -13.28 -1.42 -12.79
CA VAL A 188 -14.58 -0.79 -12.50
C VAL A 188 -15.21 -0.25 -13.79
N LYS A 189 -14.38 0.23 -14.71
CA LYS A 189 -14.80 0.79 -15.99
C LYS A 189 -13.79 0.43 -17.06
N ASP A 190 -14.27 0.02 -18.22
CA ASP A 190 -13.47 -0.26 -19.41
C ASP A 190 -14.08 0.50 -20.59
N VAL A 191 -13.31 1.38 -21.21
CA VAL A 191 -13.75 2.27 -22.30
C VAL A 191 -12.89 1.99 -23.51
N ASN A 192 -13.56 1.69 -24.63
CA ASN A 192 -12.90 1.36 -25.88
C ASN A 192 -13.37 2.31 -26.97
N LEU A 193 -12.43 2.98 -27.61
CA LEU A 193 -12.68 4.01 -28.61
C LEU A 193 -11.91 3.69 -29.89
N THR A 194 -12.51 3.99 -31.03
CA THR A 194 -11.84 3.92 -32.34
C THR A 194 -11.93 5.29 -32.98
N PHE A 195 -10.78 5.80 -33.43
CA PHE A 195 -10.70 7.08 -34.10
C PHE A 195 -10.22 6.89 -35.53
N ASP A 196 -10.89 7.54 -36.47
CA ASP A 196 -10.51 7.56 -37.88
C ASP A 196 -9.65 8.79 -38.15
N PHE A 197 -8.48 8.60 -38.77
CA PHE A 197 -7.60 9.69 -39.17
C PHE A 197 -7.81 9.99 -40.65
N ARG A 198 -8.61 11.02 -40.90
CA ARG A 198 -8.96 11.54 -42.23
C ARG A 198 -8.02 12.70 -42.60
N GLU A 199 -8.09 13.20 -43.83
CA GLU A 199 -7.24 14.33 -44.25
C GLU A 199 -7.55 15.60 -43.45
N GLU A 200 -8.82 15.80 -43.15
CA GLU A 200 -9.32 16.97 -42.45
C GLU A 200 -9.15 16.91 -40.92
N GLY A 201 -8.79 15.76 -40.33
CA GLY A 201 -8.51 15.62 -38.89
C GLY A 201 -8.78 14.24 -38.31
N GLN A 202 -8.88 14.17 -36.98
CA GLN A 202 -9.24 12.95 -36.24
C GLN A 202 -10.72 12.96 -35.89
N PHE A 203 -11.39 11.83 -36.12
CA PHE A 203 -12.81 11.67 -35.92
C PHE A 203 -13.11 10.53 -34.98
N TYR A 204 -14.07 10.74 -34.10
CA TYR A 204 -14.76 9.66 -33.38
C TYR A 204 -16.16 9.58 -33.96
N GLU A 205 -16.47 8.48 -34.64
CA GLU A 205 -17.66 8.38 -35.50
C GLU A 205 -17.65 9.54 -36.54
N GLU A 206 -18.63 10.44 -36.49
CA GLU A 206 -18.68 11.63 -37.36
C GLU A 206 -18.26 12.92 -36.65
N GLU A 207 -17.98 12.88 -35.35
CA GLU A 207 -17.52 14.06 -34.61
C GLU A 207 -16.02 14.28 -34.86
N LYS A 208 -15.67 15.48 -35.35
CA LYS A 208 -14.27 15.90 -35.41
C LYS A 208 -13.76 16.19 -34.00
N VAL A 209 -12.84 15.37 -33.52
CA VAL A 209 -12.27 15.42 -32.16
C VAL A 209 -10.79 15.77 -32.12
N GLY A 210 -10.19 16.04 -33.28
CA GLY A 210 -8.80 16.47 -33.36
C GLY A 210 -8.42 17.04 -34.71
N PHE A 211 -7.19 17.52 -34.80
CA PHE A 211 -6.55 17.93 -36.05
C PHE A 211 -5.07 17.51 -36.08
N GLY A 212 -4.52 17.37 -37.29
CA GLY A 212 -3.09 17.24 -37.51
C GLY A 212 -2.43 18.61 -37.74
N GLU A 213 -1.25 18.81 -37.18
CA GLU A 213 -0.39 19.96 -37.48
C GLU A 213 1.06 19.47 -37.55
N ASP A 214 1.75 19.73 -38.66
CA ASP A 214 3.12 19.25 -38.91
C ASP A 214 3.30 17.74 -38.71
N GLY A 215 2.27 16.95 -39.03
CA GLY A 215 2.26 15.50 -38.84
C GLY A 215 1.97 15.05 -37.40
N LEU A 216 1.73 15.98 -36.47
CA LEU A 216 1.43 15.70 -35.07
C LEU A 216 -0.09 15.74 -34.82
N PRO A 217 -0.70 14.65 -34.32
CA PRO A 217 -2.11 14.65 -33.96
C PRO A 217 -2.37 15.33 -32.61
N TYR A 218 -3.24 16.35 -32.64
CA TYR A 218 -3.77 17.04 -31.47
C TYR A 218 -5.25 16.69 -31.30
N MET A 219 -5.67 16.31 -30.10
CA MET A 219 -7.04 15.88 -29.83
C MET A 219 -7.66 16.66 -28.67
N LYS A 220 -8.99 16.88 -28.73
CA LYS A 220 -9.78 17.64 -27.77
C LYS A 220 -9.69 17.01 -26.39
N LEU A 221 -9.19 17.76 -25.41
CA LEU A 221 -9.01 17.29 -24.04
C LEU A 221 -10.35 16.90 -23.38
N ASP A 222 -11.34 17.78 -23.48
CA ASP A 222 -12.64 17.62 -22.81
C ASP A 222 -13.37 16.37 -23.31
N PHE A 223 -13.21 16.02 -24.59
CA PHE A 223 -13.76 14.77 -25.16
C PHE A 223 -13.27 13.53 -24.39
N PHE A 224 -11.96 13.45 -24.10
CA PHE A 224 -11.41 12.33 -23.33
C PHE A 224 -11.82 12.38 -21.87
N ALA A 225 -11.85 13.58 -21.27
CA ALA A 225 -12.31 13.77 -19.91
C ALA A 225 -13.72 13.20 -19.73
N ASP A 226 -14.64 13.55 -20.63
CA ASP A 226 -16.03 13.09 -20.59
C ASP A 226 -16.14 11.57 -20.77
N LYS A 227 -15.49 11.01 -21.81
CA LYS A 227 -15.53 9.56 -22.08
C LYS A 227 -14.97 8.76 -20.90
N PHE A 228 -13.92 9.25 -20.26
CA PHE A 228 -13.26 8.56 -19.15
C PHE A 228 -13.90 8.84 -17.80
N GLY A 229 -14.73 9.88 -17.67
CA GLY A 229 -15.45 10.22 -16.44
C GLY A 229 -14.66 11.14 -15.50
N PHE A 230 -13.81 12.00 -16.07
CA PHE A 230 -13.13 13.06 -15.34
C PHE A 230 -14.01 14.30 -15.27
N THR A 231 -14.03 14.95 -14.12
CA THR A 231 -14.65 16.25 -13.90
C THR A 231 -13.63 17.35 -14.10
N LYS A 232 -14.03 18.41 -14.82
CA LYS A 232 -13.20 19.58 -15.10
C LYS A 232 -13.39 20.66 -14.03
N PHE A 233 -12.28 21.12 -13.46
CA PHE A 233 -12.21 22.24 -12.53
C PHE A 233 -11.31 23.31 -13.14
N GLN A 234 -11.80 24.55 -13.16
CA GLN A 234 -11.04 25.68 -13.68
C GLN A 234 -10.59 26.56 -12.51
N ASP A 235 -9.31 26.92 -12.49
CA ASP A 235 -8.77 27.75 -11.40
C ASP A 235 -9.32 29.18 -11.45
N THR A 236 -9.29 29.85 -10.29
CA THR A 236 -9.76 31.22 -10.08
C THR A 236 -8.85 32.18 -10.84
N GLY A 237 -9.20 32.47 -12.10
CA GLY A 237 -8.38 33.26 -13.03
C GLY A 237 -8.20 32.59 -14.40
N GLY A 238 -8.69 31.37 -14.59
CA GLY A 238 -8.82 30.71 -15.90
C GLY A 238 -7.51 30.26 -16.56
N LYS A 239 -6.37 30.33 -15.85
CA LYS A 239 -5.04 30.05 -16.41
C LYS A 239 -4.72 28.56 -16.48
N SER A 240 -5.22 27.77 -15.53
CA SER A 240 -5.01 26.33 -15.46
C SER A 240 -6.34 25.61 -15.38
N ILE A 241 -6.34 24.37 -15.87
CA ILE A 241 -7.48 23.45 -15.81
C ILE A 241 -7.00 22.18 -15.14
N ARG A 242 -7.77 21.72 -14.16
CA ARG A 242 -7.58 20.44 -13.49
C ARG A 242 -8.69 19.48 -13.91
N LEU A 243 -8.31 18.27 -14.30
CA LEU A 243 -9.24 17.17 -14.57
C LEU A 243 -9.09 16.13 -13.46
N SER A 244 -10.19 15.70 -12.84
CA SER A 244 -10.18 14.75 -11.71
C SER A 244 -11.19 13.62 -11.87
N ASP A 245 -10.80 12.39 -11.56
CA ASP A 245 -11.71 11.24 -11.42
C ASP A 245 -12.17 11.01 -9.97
N GLY A 246 -11.83 11.93 -9.07
CA GLY A 246 -12.07 11.87 -7.63
C GLY A 246 -10.81 11.54 -6.82
N LEU A 247 -9.97 10.61 -7.29
CA LEU A 247 -8.71 10.25 -6.64
C LEU A 247 -7.52 10.81 -7.39
N TYR A 248 -7.39 10.45 -8.67
CA TYR A 248 -6.36 10.98 -9.53
C TYR A 248 -6.85 12.26 -10.18
N SER A 249 -5.97 13.25 -10.23
CA SER A 249 -6.19 14.42 -11.07
C SER A 249 -4.90 14.93 -11.66
N PHE A 250 -5.02 15.71 -12.73
CA PHE A 250 -3.89 16.46 -13.25
C PHE A 250 -4.31 17.85 -13.67
N SER A 251 -3.41 18.82 -13.49
CA SER A 251 -3.58 20.19 -13.94
C SER A 251 -2.62 20.53 -15.06
N ILE A 252 -3.12 21.26 -16.05
CA ILE A 252 -2.36 21.76 -17.18
C ILE A 252 -2.69 23.23 -17.42
N GLN A 253 -1.81 23.91 -18.13
CA GLN A 253 -2.00 25.28 -18.60
C GLN A 253 -1.72 25.37 -20.11
N PRO A 254 -2.66 25.88 -20.92
CA PRO A 254 -2.39 26.18 -22.33
C PRO A 254 -1.14 27.04 -22.51
N GLY A 255 -0.29 26.66 -23.47
CA GLY A 255 1.00 27.32 -23.73
C GLY A 255 2.15 26.91 -22.79
N SER A 256 1.89 26.18 -21.71
CA SER A 256 2.93 25.62 -20.82
C SER A 256 3.17 24.15 -21.14
N LYS A 257 4.42 23.70 -21.04
CA LYS A 257 4.76 22.27 -21.11
C LYS A 257 4.65 21.57 -19.75
N GLN A 258 4.15 22.21 -18.71
CA GLN A 258 4.05 21.61 -17.39
C GLN A 258 2.67 21.00 -17.16
N ALA A 259 2.66 19.79 -16.60
CA ALA A 259 1.48 19.12 -16.09
C ALA A 259 1.74 18.62 -14.67
N ASP A 260 0.95 19.06 -13.71
CA ASP A 260 1.07 18.60 -12.32
C ASP A 260 0.04 17.51 -12.05
N THR A 261 0.44 16.46 -11.35
CA THR A 261 -0.43 15.35 -10.97
C THR A 261 -0.75 15.39 -9.48
N TYR A 262 -1.90 14.81 -9.13
CA TYR A 262 -2.38 14.76 -7.76
C TYR A 262 -3.01 13.40 -7.46
N TRP A 263 -2.88 12.96 -6.22
CA TRP A 263 -3.53 11.77 -5.68
C TRP A 263 -4.25 12.12 -4.38
N GLY A 264 -5.54 11.84 -4.29
CA GLY A 264 -6.37 12.23 -3.14
C GLY A 264 -6.38 13.74 -2.88
N GLY A 265 -6.11 14.55 -3.91
CA GLY A 265 -5.96 16.02 -3.82
C GLY A 265 -4.56 16.51 -3.43
N GLN A 266 -3.66 15.63 -2.99
CA GLN A 266 -2.26 15.97 -2.70
C GLN A 266 -1.45 16.03 -3.99
N ALA A 267 -0.61 17.06 -4.15
CA ALA A 267 0.30 17.19 -5.28
C ALA A 267 1.39 16.09 -5.25
N MET A 268 1.67 15.49 -6.41
CA MET A 268 2.59 14.36 -6.55
C MET A 268 3.79 14.74 -7.40
N GLU A 269 3.69 14.63 -8.73
CA GLU A 269 4.79 14.93 -9.65
C GLU A 269 4.39 15.98 -10.70
N THR A 270 5.36 16.79 -11.13
CA THR A 270 5.27 17.65 -12.31
C THR A 270 5.94 16.96 -13.49
N TYR A 271 5.21 16.76 -14.57
CA TYR A 271 5.70 16.19 -15.82
C TYR A 271 5.88 17.28 -16.89
N GLU A 272 6.92 17.11 -17.71
CA GLU A 272 7.08 17.87 -18.93
C GLU A 272 6.32 17.19 -20.09
N LEU A 273 5.32 17.90 -20.62
CA LEU A 273 4.60 17.58 -21.84
C LEU A 273 5.52 17.74 -23.06
N ILE A 274 5.36 16.86 -24.05
CA ILE A 274 6.16 16.92 -25.28
C ILE A 274 5.90 18.26 -26.00
N PHE A 275 4.62 18.63 -26.10
CA PHE A 275 4.18 19.91 -26.68
C PHE A 275 3.23 20.66 -25.74
N PRO A 276 3.26 22.00 -25.73
CA PRO A 276 2.32 22.77 -24.92
C PRO A 276 0.88 22.52 -25.40
N PRO A 277 -0.10 22.42 -24.47
CA PRO A 277 -1.52 22.36 -24.84
C PRO A 277 -1.92 23.60 -25.64
N LYS A 278 -2.75 23.38 -26.66
CA LYS A 278 -3.19 24.42 -27.59
C LYS A 278 -4.62 24.84 -27.31
N MET A 279 -4.85 26.14 -27.44
CA MET A 279 -6.18 26.75 -27.34
C MET A 279 -6.69 27.04 -28.75
N LYS A 280 -7.82 26.45 -29.14
CA LYS A 280 -8.44 26.71 -30.45
C LYS A 280 -9.96 26.67 -30.34
N ASP A 281 -10.61 27.75 -30.81
CA ASP A 281 -12.08 27.88 -30.80
C ASP A 281 -12.72 27.65 -29.41
N GLY A 282 -12.02 28.05 -28.33
CA GLY A 282 -12.47 27.83 -26.95
C GLY A 282 -12.20 26.43 -26.40
N GLU A 283 -11.63 25.54 -27.20
CA GLU A 283 -11.33 24.15 -26.85
C GLU A 283 -9.83 23.88 -26.66
N ILE A 284 -9.49 23.05 -25.68
CA ILE A 284 -8.10 22.67 -25.40
C ILE A 284 -7.77 21.39 -26.14
N TYR A 285 -6.62 21.42 -26.82
CA TYR A 285 -6.10 20.27 -27.54
C TYR A 285 -4.73 19.89 -27.01
N LEU A 286 -4.53 18.60 -26.75
CA LEU A 286 -3.23 18.05 -26.37
C LEU A 286 -2.73 17.14 -27.49
N TYR A 287 -1.42 17.05 -27.58
CA TYR A 287 -0.77 16.04 -28.42
C TYR A 287 -1.19 14.64 -27.97
N SER A 288 -1.51 13.76 -28.90
CA SER A 288 -2.10 12.44 -28.59
C SER A 288 -1.26 11.58 -27.63
N ILE A 289 0.08 11.69 -27.66
CA ILE A 289 0.96 10.94 -26.74
C ILE A 289 0.92 11.56 -25.33
N ASP A 290 0.80 12.88 -25.22
CA ASP A 290 0.64 13.55 -23.93
C ASP A 290 -0.71 13.18 -23.31
N LEU A 291 -1.78 13.07 -24.11
CA LEU A 291 -3.08 12.54 -23.66
C LEU A 291 -2.95 11.10 -23.14
N GLU A 292 -2.26 10.24 -23.89
CA GLU A 292 -2.04 8.83 -23.50
C GLU A 292 -1.34 8.74 -22.15
N ARG A 293 -0.29 9.54 -21.94
CA ARG A 293 0.46 9.58 -20.68
C ARG A 293 -0.40 10.09 -19.52
N MET A 294 -1.10 11.20 -19.69
CA MET A 294 -1.85 11.83 -18.60
C MET A 294 -3.11 11.06 -18.21
N PHE A 295 -3.85 10.51 -19.18
CA PHE A 295 -5.00 9.66 -18.88
C PHE A 295 -4.62 8.21 -18.58
N GLY A 296 -3.40 7.79 -18.92
CA GLY A 296 -2.95 6.42 -18.78
C GLY A 296 -3.79 5.44 -19.60
N TYR A 297 -4.34 5.85 -20.74
CA TYR A 297 -4.96 4.90 -21.68
C TYR A 297 -3.88 4.20 -22.51
N ILE A 298 -4.27 3.18 -23.27
CA ILE A 298 -3.36 2.47 -24.18
C ILE A 298 -3.84 2.68 -25.60
N GLY A 299 -2.97 3.21 -26.45
CA GLY A 299 -3.22 3.43 -27.88
C GLY A 299 -2.62 2.34 -28.76
N LYS A 300 -3.34 1.93 -29.81
CA LYS A 300 -2.81 1.09 -30.90
C LYS A 300 -3.17 1.68 -32.25
N TRP A 301 -2.14 2.12 -32.97
CA TRP A 301 -2.27 2.61 -34.33
C TRP A 301 -2.34 1.47 -35.35
N ASN A 302 -3.29 1.54 -36.28
CA ASN A 302 -3.38 0.69 -37.44
C ASN A 302 -3.08 1.50 -38.71
N GLN A 303 -1.90 1.30 -39.28
CA GLN A 303 -1.45 2.02 -40.47
C GLN A 303 -2.34 1.76 -41.71
N ASN A 304 -2.91 0.55 -41.83
CA ASN A 304 -3.65 0.16 -43.03
C ASN A 304 -5.03 0.81 -43.08
N THR A 305 -5.73 0.84 -41.94
CA THR A 305 -7.05 1.48 -41.86
C THR A 305 -6.95 2.96 -41.51
N ARG A 306 -5.78 3.43 -41.05
CA ARG A 306 -5.55 4.75 -40.46
C ARG A 306 -6.41 4.99 -39.23
N ASN A 307 -6.55 3.96 -38.39
CA ASN A 307 -7.35 4.03 -37.17
C ASN A 307 -6.44 4.00 -35.94
N LEU A 308 -6.80 4.80 -34.94
CA LEU A 308 -6.26 4.71 -33.60
C LEU A 308 -7.29 4.03 -32.70
N TRP A 309 -6.94 2.87 -32.14
CA TRP A 309 -7.72 2.21 -31.11
C TRP A 309 -7.21 2.63 -29.74
N ILE A 310 -8.12 3.03 -28.86
CA ILE A 310 -7.80 3.43 -27.49
C ILE A 310 -8.58 2.57 -26.52
N ARG A 311 -7.89 2.07 -25.50
CA ARG A 311 -8.49 1.41 -24.33
C ARG A 311 -8.12 2.16 -23.06
N TYR A 312 -9.12 2.58 -22.31
CA TYR A 312 -8.97 3.17 -20.98
C TYR A 312 -9.65 2.28 -19.96
N THR A 313 -8.90 1.91 -18.93
CA THR A 313 -9.41 1.08 -17.83
C THR A 313 -9.28 1.84 -16.53
N SER A 314 -10.36 1.91 -15.75
CA SER A 314 -10.36 2.41 -14.38
C SER A 314 -10.40 1.25 -13.40
N TYR A 315 -9.69 1.40 -12.29
CA TYR A 315 -9.51 0.36 -11.28
C TYR A 315 -10.01 0.82 -9.92
N ASP A 316 -10.59 -0.13 -9.19
CA ASP A 316 -10.63 -0.11 -7.74
C ASP A 316 -9.42 -0.90 -7.25
N VAL A 317 -8.59 -0.28 -6.41
CA VAL A 317 -7.37 -0.90 -5.87
C VAL A 317 -7.63 -1.25 -4.42
N LYS A 318 -7.66 -2.56 -4.14
CA LYS A 318 -7.76 -3.11 -2.80
C LYS A 318 -6.36 -3.25 -2.21
N ASP A 319 -6.09 -2.53 -1.14
CA ASP A 319 -4.84 -2.55 -0.38
C ASP A 319 -4.95 -3.48 0.83
N TYR A 320 -4.16 -4.55 0.83
CA TYR A 320 -4.06 -5.54 1.91
C TYR A 320 -2.93 -5.26 2.91
N GLY A 321 -2.20 -4.16 2.74
CA GLY A 321 -1.10 -3.74 3.58
C GLY A 321 0.21 -4.48 3.29
N PHE A 322 1.30 -3.89 3.76
CA PHE A 322 2.61 -4.53 3.82
C PHE A 322 2.82 -5.12 5.22
N PRO A 323 3.72 -6.10 5.38
CA PRO A 323 4.08 -6.61 6.70
C PRO A 323 4.69 -5.49 7.55
N THR A 324 4.34 -5.41 8.83
CA THR A 324 4.93 -4.41 9.74
C THR A 324 6.36 -4.79 10.16
N GLN A 325 6.72 -6.07 10.04
CA GLN A 325 8.06 -6.60 10.29
C GLN A 325 8.58 -7.43 9.12
N GLU A 326 9.84 -7.25 8.77
CA GLU A 326 10.55 -8.03 7.76
C GLU A 326 11.86 -8.57 8.36
N ASP A 327 12.18 -9.83 8.08
CA ASP A 327 13.36 -10.50 8.66
C ASP A 327 14.54 -10.57 7.68
N SER A 328 14.38 -9.90 6.53
CA SER A 328 15.30 -9.78 5.40
C SER A 328 15.74 -8.34 5.17
N ASP A 329 16.80 -8.15 4.35
CA ASP A 329 17.23 -6.83 3.85
C ASP A 329 16.40 -6.37 2.64
N LYS A 330 15.37 -7.13 2.27
CA LYS A 330 14.48 -6.85 1.14
C LYS A 330 13.06 -7.23 1.47
N LEU A 331 12.13 -6.37 1.07
CA LEU A 331 10.70 -6.66 0.98
C LEU A 331 10.33 -6.90 -0.48
N THR A 332 9.50 -7.90 -0.76
CA THR A 332 8.90 -8.07 -2.10
C THR A 332 7.42 -7.69 -2.02
N VAL A 333 7.05 -6.64 -2.73
CA VAL A 333 5.66 -6.21 -2.84
C VAL A 333 5.04 -6.79 -4.09
N ARG A 334 3.82 -7.32 -3.96
CA ARG A 334 3.09 -7.95 -5.06
C ARG A 334 1.82 -7.19 -5.39
N ALA A 335 1.60 -6.94 -6.68
CA ALA A 335 0.35 -6.41 -7.19
C ALA A 335 -0.22 -7.31 -8.29
N ALA A 336 -1.54 -7.45 -8.32
CA ALA A 336 -2.27 -8.24 -9.30
C ALA A 336 -3.40 -7.42 -9.92
N ALA A 337 -3.46 -7.36 -11.25
CA ALA A 337 -4.52 -6.69 -11.98
C ALA A 337 -5.28 -7.71 -12.84
N THR A 338 -6.60 -7.76 -12.67
CA THR A 338 -7.48 -8.52 -13.58
C THR A 338 -8.11 -7.58 -14.59
N GLU A 339 -7.85 -7.83 -15.86
CA GLU A 339 -8.35 -7.04 -16.98
C GLU A 339 -9.31 -7.86 -17.86
N PRO A 340 -10.37 -7.25 -18.40
CA PRO A 340 -11.23 -7.89 -19.39
C PRO A 340 -10.43 -8.35 -20.64
N PRO A 341 -10.88 -9.41 -21.33
CA PRO A 341 -10.26 -9.92 -22.55
C PRO A 341 -10.09 -8.80 -23.60
N TRP A 342 -8.98 -8.82 -24.33
CA TRP A 342 -8.71 -7.84 -25.39
C TRP A 342 -7.73 -8.34 -26.45
N ASP A 343 -7.97 -7.94 -27.70
CA ASP A 343 -7.36 -8.49 -28.91
C ASP A 343 -5.91 -8.04 -29.19
N PHE A 344 -5.32 -7.20 -28.33
CA PHE A 344 -3.91 -6.86 -28.46
C PHE A 344 -3.19 -6.81 -27.10
N SER A 345 -1.94 -7.29 -27.12
CA SER A 345 -1.07 -7.31 -25.94
C SER A 345 -0.72 -5.89 -25.51
N LEU A 346 -0.97 -5.59 -24.25
CA LEU A 346 -0.68 -4.31 -23.62
C LEU A 346 0.81 -4.26 -23.25
N ASN A 347 1.68 -3.90 -24.20
CA ASN A 347 3.10 -3.67 -23.92
C ASN A 347 3.38 -2.29 -23.26
N GLY A 348 2.35 -1.55 -22.83
CA GLY A 348 2.48 -0.26 -22.11
C GLY A 348 2.18 -0.39 -20.61
N GLY A 349 2.58 -1.54 -20.05
CA GLY A 349 2.04 -2.15 -18.84
C GLY A 349 2.17 -1.27 -17.60
N MET A 350 1.10 -1.27 -16.82
CA MET A 350 1.09 -0.84 -15.43
C MET A 350 2.39 -1.16 -14.70
N ALA A 351 2.87 -0.19 -13.90
CA ALA A 351 4.10 -0.32 -13.14
C ALA A 351 3.83 -0.17 -11.65
N LEU A 352 4.51 -0.99 -10.86
CA LEU A 352 4.61 -0.84 -9.41
C LEU A 352 5.96 -0.21 -9.10
N LYS A 353 5.93 1.01 -8.57
CA LYS A 353 7.09 1.75 -8.10
C LYS A 353 7.12 1.69 -6.58
N LEU A 354 8.30 1.48 -6.02
CA LEU A 354 8.60 1.48 -4.59
C LEU A 354 9.75 2.45 -4.35
N ASP A 355 9.62 3.26 -3.30
CA ASP A 355 10.68 4.12 -2.78
C ASP A 355 10.84 3.85 -1.28
N ASN A 356 12.08 3.73 -0.84
CA ASN A 356 12.47 3.68 0.56
C ASN A 356 13.65 4.62 0.75
N ASP A 357 13.38 5.86 1.16
CA ASP A 357 14.38 6.92 1.38
C ASP A 357 15.38 7.12 0.20
N GLY A 358 14.89 7.05 -1.04
CA GLY A 358 15.67 7.23 -2.26
C GLY A 358 16.27 5.92 -2.82
N ILE A 359 15.97 4.78 -2.19
CA ILE A 359 16.20 3.46 -2.78
C ILE A 359 14.97 3.13 -3.63
N PHE A 360 15.16 2.87 -4.92
CA PHE A 360 14.05 2.60 -5.83
C PHE A 360 13.94 1.12 -6.20
N GLY A 361 12.73 0.59 -6.07
CA GLY A 361 12.31 -0.68 -6.64
C GLY A 361 11.26 -0.41 -7.71
N ASN A 362 11.37 -1.00 -8.89
CA ASN A 362 10.37 -0.82 -9.94
C ASN A 362 10.23 -2.08 -10.75
N LEU A 363 9.00 -2.44 -11.04
CA LEU A 363 8.68 -3.47 -12.01
C LEU A 363 7.49 -3.04 -12.88
N ILE A 364 7.66 -3.19 -14.20
CA ILE A 364 6.58 -3.20 -15.17
C ILE A 364 6.04 -4.63 -15.26
N SER A 365 4.71 -4.81 -15.26
CA SER A 365 4.00 -6.11 -15.33
C SER A 365 4.84 -7.23 -15.97
N ALA A 366 5.19 -8.26 -15.19
CA ALA A 366 6.15 -9.29 -15.59
C ALA A 366 5.50 -10.58 -16.09
N MET A 367 4.28 -10.91 -15.65
CA MET A 367 3.62 -12.17 -16.01
C MET A 367 2.14 -11.95 -16.31
N GLN A 368 1.69 -12.47 -17.44
CA GLN A 368 0.28 -12.48 -17.81
C GLN A 368 -0.22 -13.90 -17.93
N LYS A 369 -1.30 -14.21 -17.21
CA LYS A 369 -2.02 -15.48 -17.33
C LYS A 369 -3.43 -15.21 -17.81
N THR A 370 -3.92 -16.02 -18.73
CA THR A 370 -5.34 -16.02 -19.09
C THR A 370 -6.10 -16.86 -18.06
N GLY A 371 -7.08 -16.26 -17.40
CA GLY A 371 -8.01 -16.92 -16.50
C GLY A 371 -9.06 -17.74 -17.25
N ASP A 372 -9.88 -18.48 -16.50
CA ASP A 372 -10.78 -19.48 -17.05
C ASP A 372 -11.91 -18.89 -17.91
N LYS A 373 -12.27 -17.61 -17.70
CA LYS A 373 -13.28 -16.90 -18.51
C LYS A 373 -12.65 -15.97 -19.55
N GLY A 374 -11.36 -16.13 -19.83
CA GLY A 374 -10.61 -15.35 -20.83
C GLY A 374 -10.06 -14.02 -20.32
N GLU A 375 -10.33 -13.66 -19.06
CA GLU A 375 -9.71 -12.52 -18.38
C GLU A 375 -8.19 -12.64 -18.38
N ARG A 376 -7.49 -11.51 -18.37
CA ARG A 376 -6.03 -11.48 -18.25
C ARG A 376 -5.67 -11.04 -16.85
N VAL A 377 -4.87 -11.84 -16.16
CA VAL A 377 -4.30 -11.50 -14.87
C VAL A 377 -2.84 -11.12 -15.08
N SER A 378 -2.52 -9.87 -14.78
CA SER A 378 -1.18 -9.29 -14.85
C SER A 378 -0.58 -9.21 -13.45
N TRP A 379 0.62 -9.78 -13.27
CA TRP A 379 1.35 -9.80 -11.99
C TRP A 379 2.55 -8.86 -12.03
N MET A 380 2.73 -8.16 -10.92
CA MET A 380 3.88 -7.31 -10.64
C MET A 380 4.48 -7.74 -9.29
N GLU A 381 5.76 -8.08 -9.28
CA GLU A 381 6.54 -8.34 -8.07
C GLU A 381 7.74 -7.38 -8.02
N ALA A 382 7.65 -6.34 -7.21
CA ALA A 382 8.72 -5.35 -7.06
C ALA A 382 9.48 -5.61 -5.75
N PRO A 383 10.77 -5.99 -5.81
CA PRO A 383 11.61 -6.02 -4.62
C PRO A 383 12.09 -4.61 -4.28
N ILE A 384 12.16 -4.29 -2.99
CA ILE A 384 12.76 -3.07 -2.45
C ILE A 384 13.72 -3.43 -1.32
N ARG A 385 14.85 -2.71 -1.22
CA ARG A 385 15.80 -2.91 -0.12
C ARG A 385 15.39 -2.14 1.12
N LEU A 386 15.72 -2.69 2.27
CA LEU A 386 15.38 -2.12 3.57
C LEU A 386 16.64 -1.67 4.32
N HIS A 387 16.51 -0.57 5.05
CA HIS A 387 17.39 -0.10 6.11
C HIS A 387 17.28 -0.97 7.37
N LEU A 388 18.27 -0.88 8.26
CA LEU A 388 18.17 -1.45 9.60
C LEU A 388 17.17 -0.64 10.45
N GLY A 389 16.25 -1.35 11.12
CA GLY A 389 15.21 -0.72 11.91
C GLY A 389 14.04 -0.25 11.05
N ASN A 390 13.63 1.01 11.21
CA ASN A 390 12.40 1.51 10.63
C ASN A 390 12.59 1.93 9.17
N ASN A 391 11.61 1.61 8.34
CA ASN A 391 11.53 1.95 6.92
C ASN A 391 10.17 2.59 6.64
N GLY A 392 10.12 3.54 5.72
CA GLY A 392 8.90 4.15 5.21
C GLY A 392 8.75 3.84 3.72
N ILE A 393 8.15 2.70 3.39
CA ILE A 393 8.02 2.26 2.00
C ILE A 393 6.90 3.03 1.33
N HIS A 394 7.22 3.92 0.40
CA HIS A 394 6.25 4.55 -0.47
C HIS A 394 5.99 3.65 -1.68
N ALA A 395 4.72 3.34 -1.97
CA ALA A 395 4.34 2.50 -3.10
C ALA A 395 3.35 3.22 -4.01
N GLU A 396 3.64 3.20 -5.32
CA GLU A 396 2.79 3.77 -6.34
C GLU A 396 2.50 2.75 -7.45
N LEU A 397 1.22 2.60 -7.79
CA LEU A 397 0.80 1.92 -9.02
C LEU A 397 0.48 2.99 -10.06
N VAL A 398 1.11 2.90 -11.22
CA VAL A 398 0.93 3.87 -12.31
C VAL A 398 0.66 3.20 -13.64
N GLN A 399 -0.02 3.92 -14.54
CA GLN A 399 -0.15 3.58 -15.95
C GLN A 399 0.11 4.85 -16.78
N GLY A 400 1.25 4.89 -17.47
CA GLY A 400 1.78 6.16 -17.97
C GLY A 400 2.13 7.09 -16.79
N ASN A 401 1.58 8.32 -16.83
CA ASN A 401 1.69 9.31 -15.75
C ASN A 401 0.42 9.35 -14.87
N ARG A 402 -0.55 8.45 -15.12
CA ARG A 402 -1.73 8.32 -14.28
C ARG A 402 -1.40 7.47 -13.05
N ILE A 403 -1.65 8.04 -11.88
CA ILE A 403 -1.55 7.33 -10.60
C ILE A 403 -2.85 6.54 -10.40
N LEU A 404 -2.72 5.24 -10.18
CA LEU A 404 -3.83 4.33 -9.88
C LEU A 404 -3.98 4.11 -8.37
N TYR A 405 -2.86 4.19 -7.64
CA TYR A 405 -2.79 4.05 -6.20
C TYR A 405 -1.47 4.65 -5.70
N SER A 406 -1.49 5.31 -4.54
CA SER A 406 -0.29 5.79 -3.86
C SER A 406 -0.52 5.77 -2.33
N ALA A 407 0.41 5.19 -1.59
CA ALA A 407 0.40 5.14 -0.12
C ALA A 407 1.80 4.85 0.45
N SER A 408 1.97 5.06 1.75
CA SER A 408 3.21 4.77 2.48
C SER A 408 2.99 3.80 3.63
N TYR A 409 3.95 2.90 3.83
CA TYR A 409 3.86 1.79 4.76
C TYR A 409 5.07 1.75 5.70
N PRO A 410 4.87 1.74 7.02
CA PRO A 410 5.95 1.51 7.96
C PRO A 410 6.32 0.01 7.95
N VAL A 411 7.61 -0.28 7.77
CA VAL A 411 8.16 -1.64 7.84
C VAL A 411 9.39 -1.64 8.72
N GLN A 412 9.45 -2.53 9.71
CA GLN A 412 10.60 -2.64 10.61
C GLN A 412 11.41 -3.90 10.31
N THR A 413 12.71 -3.76 10.07
CA THR A 413 13.57 -4.95 9.99
C THR A 413 13.88 -5.51 11.37
N ASN A 414 13.69 -6.83 11.56
CA ASN A 414 13.88 -7.50 12.85
C ASN A 414 14.74 -8.76 12.74
N TYR A 415 16.04 -8.56 12.52
CA TYR A 415 17.02 -9.66 12.42
C TYR A 415 17.23 -10.47 13.70
N LYS A 416 16.76 -9.97 14.86
CA LYS A 416 16.88 -10.70 16.14
C LYS A 416 15.89 -11.85 16.23
N ALA A 417 14.73 -11.72 15.58
CA ALA A 417 13.69 -12.74 15.60
C ALA A 417 13.91 -13.84 14.55
N VAL A 418 14.96 -13.74 13.73
CA VAL A 418 15.27 -14.72 12.69
C VAL A 418 15.68 -16.03 13.35
N PRO A 419 14.96 -17.15 13.12
CA PRO A 419 15.36 -18.45 13.63
C PRO A 419 16.65 -18.92 12.92
N LEU A 420 17.46 -19.71 13.61
CA LEU A 420 18.61 -20.36 12.97
C LEU A 420 18.10 -21.44 12.00
N SER A 421 17.97 -21.08 10.71
CA SER A 421 17.51 -21.99 9.67
C SER A 421 18.64 -22.32 8.70
N VAL A 422 19.31 -23.44 8.96
CA VAL A 422 20.43 -23.93 8.16
C VAL A 422 20.15 -25.39 7.76
N ASN A 423 20.06 -25.63 6.45
CA ASN A 423 19.77 -26.92 5.83
C ASN A 423 20.99 -27.85 5.73
N ILE A 424 22.00 -27.63 6.58
CA ILE A 424 23.13 -28.54 6.71
C ILE A 424 22.75 -29.64 7.73
N PRO A 425 22.85 -30.94 7.39
CA PRO A 425 22.41 -32.01 8.27
C PRO A 425 23.09 -31.98 9.66
N GLY A 426 22.26 -31.94 10.70
CA GLY A 426 22.71 -31.93 12.09
C GLY A 426 23.35 -30.60 12.55
N PHE A 427 23.24 -29.53 11.75
CA PHE A 427 23.84 -28.25 12.07
C PHE A 427 23.25 -27.63 13.33
N LYS A 428 24.12 -27.26 14.27
CA LYS A 428 23.81 -26.49 15.47
C LYS A 428 24.96 -25.56 15.80
N LEU A 429 24.67 -24.38 16.32
CA LEU A 429 25.65 -23.47 16.89
C LEU A 429 25.61 -23.55 18.41
N ASP A 430 26.76 -23.71 19.06
CA ASP A 430 26.83 -23.75 20.53
C ASP A 430 26.52 -22.37 21.14
N GLN A 431 26.79 -21.30 20.39
CA GLN A 431 26.67 -19.93 20.87
C GLN A 431 25.23 -19.40 20.86
N SER A 432 24.35 -19.97 20.04
CA SER A 432 22.96 -19.51 19.93
C SER A 432 22.09 -20.58 19.30
N GLU A 433 20.89 -20.76 19.83
CA GLU A 433 19.80 -21.50 19.17
C GLU A 433 19.02 -20.60 18.18
N GLU A 434 19.24 -19.28 18.24
CA GLU A 434 18.65 -18.28 17.36
C GLU A 434 19.60 -17.94 16.20
N GLY A 435 19.04 -17.42 15.11
CA GLY A 435 19.79 -16.97 13.93
C GLY A 435 20.53 -15.65 14.15
N TYR A 436 20.74 -15.23 15.39
CA TYR A 436 21.33 -13.95 15.76
C TYR A 436 22.34 -14.09 16.91
N ILE A 437 23.52 -13.50 16.74
CA ILE A 437 24.59 -13.48 17.73
C ILE A 437 25.02 -12.03 17.97
N LYS A 438 25.16 -11.62 19.23
CA LYS A 438 25.68 -10.29 19.61
C LYS A 438 27.09 -10.42 20.18
N THR A 439 28.03 -9.59 19.74
CA THR A 439 29.44 -9.66 20.19
C THR A 439 30.09 -8.27 20.23
N ASN A 440 31.14 -8.12 21.04
CA ASN A 440 32.05 -6.97 21.02
C ASN A 440 33.41 -7.34 20.36
N ALA A 441 33.62 -8.62 20.05
CA ALA A 441 34.86 -9.11 19.48
C ALA A 441 34.79 -9.15 17.96
N SER A 442 35.73 -8.47 17.29
CA SER A 442 35.85 -8.47 15.83
C SER A 442 36.40 -9.80 15.28
N ASN A 443 37.00 -10.64 16.12
CA ASN A 443 37.38 -12.01 15.77
C ASN A 443 36.70 -12.97 16.73
N LEU A 444 35.88 -13.87 16.19
CA LEU A 444 35.10 -14.83 16.95
C LEU A 444 35.47 -16.24 16.49
N THR A 445 35.49 -17.19 17.42
CA THR A 445 35.46 -18.61 17.10
C THR A 445 34.05 -19.11 17.38
N LEU A 446 33.35 -19.57 16.36
CA LEU A 446 32.08 -20.28 16.48
C LEU A 446 32.33 -21.79 16.48
N THR A 447 31.55 -22.51 17.28
CA THR A 447 31.65 -23.97 17.43
C THR A 447 30.26 -24.56 17.39
N GLY A 448 30.18 -25.86 17.10
CA GLY A 448 28.92 -26.56 17.11
C GLY A 448 29.02 -27.94 16.50
N ASN A 449 27.87 -28.48 16.13
CA ASN A 449 27.74 -29.82 15.57
C ASN A 449 27.23 -29.77 14.13
N THR A 450 27.67 -30.73 13.33
CA THR A 450 27.12 -31.06 12.01
C THR A 450 27.70 -32.40 11.57
N THR A 451 27.07 -33.08 10.62
CA THR A 451 27.61 -34.29 10.01
C THR A 451 28.35 -34.05 8.70
N SER A 452 28.41 -32.81 8.21
CA SER A 452 28.94 -32.48 6.89
C SER A 452 29.77 -31.21 6.89
N SER A 453 30.88 -31.21 6.15
CA SER A 453 31.66 -30.00 5.91
C SER A 453 30.87 -28.99 5.10
N PHE A 454 31.17 -27.72 5.32
CA PHE A 454 30.48 -26.60 4.68
C PHE A 454 31.47 -25.47 4.43
N ALA A 455 31.12 -24.56 3.54
CA ALA A 455 31.81 -23.30 3.37
C ALA A 455 30.95 -22.14 3.90
N PHE A 456 31.56 -20.99 4.15
CA PHE A 456 30.81 -19.79 4.51
C PHE A 456 31.37 -18.54 3.84
N THR A 457 30.52 -17.52 3.71
CA THR A 457 30.93 -16.14 3.42
C THR A 457 30.38 -15.20 4.47
N VAL A 458 31.04 -14.07 4.62
CA VAL A 458 30.67 -12.99 5.52
C VAL A 458 30.39 -11.74 4.69
N ALA A 459 29.22 -11.16 4.90
CA ALA A 459 28.80 -9.90 4.35
C ALA A 459 28.45 -8.92 5.46
N LYS A 460 28.77 -7.64 5.29
CA LYS A 460 28.36 -6.59 6.22
C LYS A 460 27.16 -5.86 5.62
N PHE A 461 26.18 -5.55 6.46
CA PHE A 461 25.10 -4.67 6.06
C PHE A 461 25.65 -3.26 5.85
N GLU A 462 25.46 -2.73 4.65
CA GLU A 462 25.78 -1.37 4.28
C GLU A 462 24.49 -0.67 3.87
N ASP A 463 24.24 0.50 4.43
CA ASP A 463 22.96 1.20 4.24
C ASP A 463 22.70 1.52 2.77
N GLY A 464 21.48 1.25 2.29
CA GLY A 464 21.11 1.29 0.86
C GLY A 464 21.72 0.19 -0.02
N HIS A 465 22.78 -0.47 0.43
CA HIS A 465 23.51 -1.51 -0.29
C HIS A 465 23.23 -2.95 0.20
N GLY A 466 22.48 -3.10 1.29
CA GLY A 466 22.16 -4.41 1.87
C GLY A 466 23.43 -5.14 2.32
N PHE A 467 23.41 -6.47 2.29
CA PHE A 467 24.59 -7.26 2.66
C PHE A 467 25.65 -7.31 1.56
N VAL A 468 26.79 -6.65 1.81
CA VAL A 468 27.96 -6.61 0.90
C VAL A 468 29.02 -7.62 1.35
N PRO A 469 29.31 -8.68 0.57
CA PRO A 469 30.32 -9.69 0.91
C PRO A 469 31.74 -9.10 0.87
N PHE A 470 32.57 -9.49 1.83
CA PHE A 470 33.99 -9.05 1.89
C PHE A 470 34.98 -10.16 2.23
N THR A 471 34.50 -11.40 2.36
CA THR A 471 35.32 -12.60 2.53
C THR A 471 35.05 -13.57 1.38
N SER A 472 36.07 -14.33 1.00
CA SER A 472 35.92 -15.48 0.11
C SER A 472 35.36 -16.68 0.87
N GLN A 473 34.86 -17.67 0.14
CA GLN A 473 34.35 -18.92 0.71
C GLN A 473 35.47 -19.69 1.43
N ASP A 474 35.33 -19.85 2.74
CA ASP A 474 36.27 -20.65 3.56
C ASP A 474 35.65 -21.99 3.92
N LEU A 475 36.35 -23.09 3.63
CA LEU A 475 35.90 -24.44 3.96
C LEU A 475 36.11 -24.73 5.45
N VAL A 476 35.05 -25.12 6.14
CA VAL A 476 35.06 -25.54 7.53
C VAL A 476 35.04 -27.08 7.58
N GLY A 477 36.13 -27.63 8.13
CA GLY A 477 36.23 -29.05 8.39
C GLY A 477 35.40 -29.47 9.61
N VAL A 478 34.90 -30.70 9.57
CA VAL A 478 34.16 -31.33 10.66
C VAL A 478 34.97 -32.52 11.18
N ASN A 479 35.26 -32.53 12.48
CA ASN A 479 35.98 -33.61 13.15
C ASN A 479 35.09 -34.15 14.28
N ASP A 480 34.86 -35.47 14.28
CA ASP A 480 34.01 -36.17 15.27
C ASP A 480 32.62 -35.52 15.46
N GLY A 481 32.00 -35.08 14.35
CA GLY A 481 30.68 -34.44 14.35
C GLY A 481 30.65 -33.02 14.94
N THR A 482 31.81 -32.43 15.17
CA THR A 482 31.97 -31.05 15.66
C THR A 482 32.72 -30.19 14.66
N PHE A 483 32.45 -28.88 14.66
CA PHE A 483 33.17 -27.92 13.84
C PHE A 483 33.72 -26.76 14.67
N ARG A 484 34.74 -26.10 14.10
CA ARG A 484 35.28 -24.84 14.60
C ARG A 484 35.45 -23.88 13.43
N MET A 485 34.73 -22.77 13.48
CA MET A 485 34.70 -21.74 12.44
C MET A 485 35.29 -20.45 12.98
N ALA A 486 36.37 -19.97 12.37
CA ALA A 486 36.95 -18.67 12.70
C ALA A 486 36.26 -17.59 11.85
N LEU A 487 35.66 -16.60 12.51
CA LEU A 487 34.93 -15.51 11.88
C LEU A 487 35.66 -14.18 12.13
N SER A 488 35.95 -13.44 11.05
CA SER A 488 36.57 -12.10 11.13
C SER A 488 35.62 -11.02 10.62
N LEU A 489 35.25 -10.10 11.50
CA LEU A 489 34.34 -8.98 11.28
C LEU A 489 35.15 -7.69 11.06
N SER A 490 35.92 -7.68 9.98
CA SER A 490 36.98 -6.67 9.72
C SER A 490 36.48 -5.31 9.23
N LYS A 491 35.16 -5.12 9.06
CA LYS A 491 34.55 -3.91 8.47
C LYS A 491 33.90 -2.97 9.49
N GLY A 492 34.32 -3.07 10.76
CA GLY A 492 33.86 -2.21 11.87
C GLY A 492 32.54 -2.67 12.50
N SER A 493 32.02 -1.89 13.44
CA SER A 493 30.74 -2.21 14.10
C SER A 493 29.57 -2.25 13.11
N GLY A 494 28.58 -3.10 13.37
CA GLY A 494 27.38 -3.22 12.56
C GLY A 494 26.84 -4.64 12.49
N LEU A 495 25.83 -4.82 11.64
CA LEU A 495 25.22 -6.12 11.36
C LEU A 495 25.98 -6.84 10.24
N TYR A 496 26.27 -8.11 10.47
CA TYR A 496 26.89 -9.01 9.51
C TYR A 496 25.98 -10.19 9.24
N GLN A 497 25.96 -10.67 8.00
CA GLN A 497 25.36 -11.94 7.60
C GLN A 497 26.48 -12.95 7.37
N VAL A 498 26.34 -14.13 7.96
CA VAL A 498 27.18 -15.30 7.70
C VAL A 498 26.36 -16.29 6.88
N GLN A 499 26.65 -16.36 5.58
CA GLN A 499 25.98 -17.25 4.65
C GLN A 499 26.73 -18.58 4.59
N LEU A 500 26.01 -19.68 4.77
CA LEU A 500 26.55 -21.04 4.77
C LEU A 500 26.23 -21.75 3.46
N PHE A 501 27.15 -22.61 3.03
CA PHE A 501 27.07 -23.34 1.78
C PHE A 501 27.53 -24.79 1.92
N SER A 502 26.84 -25.72 1.26
CA SER A 502 27.32 -27.09 1.09
C SER A 502 28.12 -27.20 -0.21
N PRO A 503 29.31 -27.85 -0.18
CA PRO A 503 30.03 -28.16 -1.40
C PRO A 503 29.27 -29.23 -2.20
N VAL A 504 29.09 -28.98 -3.50
CA VAL A 504 28.44 -29.90 -4.43
C VAL A 504 29.44 -30.28 -5.51
N ALA A 505 29.57 -31.59 -5.78
CA ALA A 505 30.40 -32.06 -6.88
C ALA A 505 29.79 -31.64 -8.22
N THR A 506 30.48 -30.81 -9.00
CA THR A 506 30.07 -30.49 -10.37
C THR A 506 31.16 -30.88 -11.37
N PRO A 507 30.80 -31.19 -12.63
CA PRO A 507 31.78 -31.58 -13.66
C PRO A 507 32.86 -30.53 -13.95
N ARG A 508 32.70 -29.29 -13.50
CA ARG A 508 33.61 -28.15 -13.74
C ARG A 508 34.34 -27.66 -12.49
N GLY A 509 34.24 -28.39 -11.38
CA GLY A 509 34.86 -28.03 -10.09
C GLY A 509 33.87 -28.07 -8.91
N PRO A 510 34.29 -27.69 -7.70
CA PRO A 510 33.37 -27.59 -6.57
C PRO A 510 32.35 -26.47 -6.82
N GLY A 511 31.08 -26.85 -6.91
CA GLY A 511 29.96 -25.93 -6.81
C GLY A 511 29.57 -25.74 -5.34
N TYR A 512 28.77 -24.72 -5.06
CA TYR A 512 28.27 -24.45 -3.71
C TYR A 512 26.76 -24.22 -3.77
N SER A 513 26.03 -24.96 -2.95
CA SER A 513 24.60 -24.76 -2.70
C SER A 513 24.43 -23.90 -1.47
N SER A 514 23.54 -22.91 -1.52
CA SER A 514 23.21 -22.08 -0.36
C SER A 514 22.35 -22.90 0.61
N GLU A 515 22.77 -23.00 1.87
CA GLU A 515 22.08 -23.84 2.86
C GLU A 515 21.37 -23.05 3.95
N GLY A 516 21.68 -21.77 4.10
CA GLY A 516 21.08 -20.91 5.12
C GLY A 516 22.08 -19.90 5.66
N TYR A 517 21.62 -19.01 6.51
CA TYR A 517 22.44 -17.94 7.07
C TYR A 517 22.06 -17.68 8.52
N PHE A 518 22.92 -16.93 9.19
CA PHE A 518 22.63 -16.30 10.48
C PHE A 518 23.31 -14.94 10.54
N TYR A 519 22.95 -14.15 11.55
CA TYR A 519 23.42 -12.79 11.72
C TYR A 519 24.35 -12.64 12.92
N VAL A 520 25.34 -11.77 12.78
CA VAL A 520 26.23 -11.37 13.87
C VAL A 520 26.24 -9.85 13.98
N MET A 521 25.83 -9.33 15.13
CA MET A 521 25.92 -7.90 15.45
C MET A 521 27.19 -7.64 16.23
N LEU A 522 28.15 -6.95 15.60
CA LEU A 522 29.34 -6.43 16.26
C LEU A 522 29.03 -5.05 16.84
N LEU A 523 29.00 -4.95 18.16
CA LEU A 523 28.94 -3.66 18.85
C LEU A 523 30.30 -2.97 18.79
N GLN A 524 30.32 -1.66 19.05
CA GLN A 524 31.56 -0.87 19.09
C GLN A 524 32.65 -1.60 19.88
N SER A 525 33.79 -1.85 19.21
CA SER A 525 35.00 -2.47 19.73
C SER A 525 35.92 -1.46 20.38
#